data_AF-A0A8B8G8Y9-F1
#
_entry.id   AF-A0A8B8G8Y9-F1
#
_cell.length_a   1.000
_cell.length_b   1.000
_cell.length_c   1.000
_cell.angle_alpha   90.00
_cell.angle_beta   90.00
_cell.angle_gamma   90.00
#
_symmetry.space_group_name_H-M   'P 1'
#
loop_
_entity.id
_entity.type
_entity.pdbx_description
1 polymer ?
#
loop_
_entity_poly.entity_id
_entity_poly.type
_entity_poly.pdbx_seq_one_letter_code
_entity_poly.pdbx_strand_id
1 'polypeptide(L)'
;MTLASSISIVRDAKIKLTQIGGAQGKTVKTKVETVLEKNEGYILMVKISNILSGDQESFEGLPEDLTLNDLVYFKYAPITSVDVERSFSIYKNMLTNNRRTFKFDNIRKCLIVQSNFTDKQ
;
A
#
# COMPACT_ATOMS: atom_id res chain seq x y z
N MET A 1 5.40 0.25 -8.45
CA MET A 1 4.21 1.08 -8.75
C MET A 1 4.11 2.16 -7.69
N THR A 2 3.74 3.40 -8.03
CA THR A 2 3.53 4.43 -6.99
C THR A 2 2.22 4.18 -6.26
N LEU A 3 2.09 4.76 -5.07
CA LEU A 3 0.85 4.73 -4.31
C LEU A 3 -0.30 5.35 -5.12
N ALA A 4 -0.06 6.51 -5.75
CA ALA A 4 -1.03 7.20 -6.61
C ALA A 4 -1.51 6.30 -7.78
N SER A 5 -0.59 5.64 -8.49
CA SER A 5 -0.96 4.72 -9.58
C SER A 5 -1.79 3.53 -9.07
N SER A 6 -1.44 2.99 -7.89
CA SER A 6 -2.15 1.86 -7.29
C SER A 6 -3.59 2.27 -6.90
N ILE A 7 -3.76 3.45 -6.30
CA ILE A 7 -5.08 4.01 -5.96
C ILE A 7 -5.91 4.25 -7.23
N SER A 8 -5.30 4.73 -8.31
CA SER A 8 -6.00 4.91 -9.60
C SER A 8 -6.61 3.61 -10.09
N ILE A 9 -5.86 2.51 -10.05
CA ILE A 9 -6.36 1.19 -10.47
C ILE A 9 -7.56 0.75 -9.61
N VAL A 10 -7.50 0.97 -8.29
CA VAL A 10 -8.62 0.67 -7.39
C VAL A 10 -9.84 1.53 -7.72
N ARG A 11 -9.65 2.83 -7.99
CA ARG A 11 -10.73 3.74 -8.40
C ARG A 11 -11.36 3.33 -9.73
N ASP A 12 -10.55 2.96 -10.72
CA ASP A 12 -11.03 2.49 -12.02
C ASP A 12 -11.83 1.18 -11.89
N ALA A 13 -11.35 0.26 -11.06
CA ALA A 13 -12.07 -0.98 -10.75
C ALA A 13 -13.41 -0.68 -10.04
N LYS A 14 -13.41 0.23 -9.05
CA LYS A 14 -14.65 0.69 -8.40
C LYS A 14 -15.63 1.22 -9.43
N ILE A 15 -15.22 2.14 -10.31
CA ILE A 15 -16.10 2.73 -11.33
C ILE A 15 -16.74 1.63 -12.19
N LYS A 16 -15.93 0.73 -12.75
CA LYS A 16 -16.42 -0.38 -13.60
C LYS A 16 -17.39 -1.30 -12.85
N LEU A 17 -17.12 -1.63 -11.58
CA LEU A 17 -17.99 -2.48 -10.77
C LEU A 17 -19.31 -1.80 -10.40
N THR A 18 -19.31 -0.48 -10.21
CA THR A 18 -20.53 0.29 -9.89
C THR A 18 -21.45 0.53 -11.09
N GLN A 19 -20.94 0.38 -12.32
CA GLN A 19 -21.72 0.54 -13.56
C GLN A 19 -22.50 -0.71 -13.94
N ILE A 20 -22.30 -1.84 -13.25
CA ILE A 20 -23.00 -3.09 -13.52
C ILE A 20 -24.49 -2.93 -13.16
N GLY A 21 -25.37 -3.17 -14.13
CA GLY A 21 -26.82 -3.10 -13.95
C GLY A 21 -27.43 -4.35 -13.32
N GLY A 22 -28.73 -4.26 -13.00
CA GLY A 22 -29.53 -5.38 -12.48
C GLY A 22 -29.36 -5.65 -10.99
N ALA A 23 -30.10 -6.65 -10.49
CA ALA A 23 -30.12 -6.99 -9.06
C ALA A 23 -28.73 -7.38 -8.52
N GLN A 24 -27.98 -8.17 -9.28
CA GLN A 24 -26.62 -8.57 -8.91
C GLN A 24 -25.64 -7.39 -8.94
N GLY A 25 -25.77 -6.47 -9.91
CA GLY A 25 -24.97 -5.25 -9.98
C GLY A 25 -25.17 -4.36 -8.76
N LYS A 26 -26.40 -4.25 -8.25
CA LYS A 26 -26.69 -3.53 -6.99
C LYS A 26 -25.96 -4.15 -5.79
N THR A 27 -25.97 -5.48 -5.68
CA THR A 27 -25.24 -6.19 -4.61
C THR A 27 -23.73 -5.97 -4.71
N VAL A 28 -23.15 -6.04 -5.92
CA VAL A 28 -21.72 -5.78 -6.17
C VAL A 28 -21.35 -4.35 -5.80
N LYS A 29 -22.13 -3.37 -6.26
CA LYS A 29 -21.95 -1.94 -5.94
C LYS A 29 -21.91 -1.73 -4.43
N THR A 30 -22.94 -2.17 -3.72
CA THR A 30 -23.03 -2.01 -2.26
C THR A 30 -21.84 -2.67 -1.56
N LYS A 31 -21.41 -3.86 -2.02
CA LYS A 31 -20.26 -4.55 -1.44
C LYS A 31 -18.97 -3.76 -1.63
N VAL A 32 -18.69 -3.26 -2.84
CA VAL A 32 -17.46 -2.53 -3.13
C VAL A 32 -17.39 -1.20 -2.36
N GLU A 33 -18.51 -0.47 -2.29
CA GLU A 33 -18.59 0.78 -1.51
C GLU A 33 -18.35 0.51 -0.03
N THR A 34 -19.06 -0.48 0.54
CA THR A 34 -18.93 -0.86 1.95
C THR A 34 -17.49 -1.29 2.30
N VAL A 35 -16.83 -2.07 1.44
CA VAL A 35 -15.46 -2.55 1.70
C VAL A 35 -14.46 -1.39 1.70
N LEU A 36 -14.58 -0.46 0.76
CA LEU A 36 -13.64 0.66 0.66
C LEU A 36 -13.87 1.71 1.75
N GLU A 37 -15.13 1.99 2.09
CA GLU A 37 -15.51 2.97 3.11
C GLU A 37 -15.21 2.50 4.54
N LYS A 38 -15.23 1.18 4.78
CA LYS A 38 -14.87 0.61 6.10
C LYS A 38 -13.38 0.31 6.25
N ASN A 39 -12.59 0.47 5.18
CA ASN A 39 -11.17 0.20 5.23
C ASN A 39 -10.40 1.48 5.59
N GLU A 40 -10.25 1.71 6.90
CA GLU A 40 -9.53 2.88 7.45
C GLU A 40 -8.10 3.00 6.92
N GLY A 41 -7.41 1.87 6.74
CA GLY A 41 -6.05 1.85 6.17
C GLY A 41 -6.02 2.35 4.73
N TYR A 42 -6.96 1.91 3.90
CA TYR A 42 -7.09 2.40 2.53
C TYR A 42 -7.43 3.90 2.50
N ILE A 43 -8.34 4.35 3.37
CA ILE A 43 -8.70 5.78 3.48
C ILE A 43 -7.47 6.63 3.86
N LEU A 44 -6.69 6.18 4.84
CA LEU A 44 -5.45 6.84 5.23
C LEU A 44 -4.44 6.90 4.08
N MET A 45 -4.26 5.80 3.35
CA MET A 45 -3.37 5.75 2.18
C MET A 45 -3.81 6.71 1.07
N VAL A 46 -5.11 6.82 0.80
CA VAL A 46 -5.66 7.78 -0.16
C VAL A 46 -5.34 9.22 0.27
N LYS A 47 -5.53 9.55 1.55
CA LYS A 47 -5.22 10.87 2.07
C LYS A 47 -3.73 11.21 1.96
N ILE A 48 -2.86 10.29 2.36
CA ILE A 48 -1.40 10.47 2.23
C ILE A 48 -1.02 10.69 0.75
N SER A 49 -1.62 9.93 -0.17
CA SER A 49 -1.38 10.12 -1.61
C SER A 49 -1.82 11.49 -2.12
N ASN A 50 -2.96 12.00 -1.66
CA ASN A 50 -3.45 13.33 -2.05
C ASN A 50 -2.53 14.43 -1.54
N ILE A 51 -2.06 14.34 -0.30
CA ILE A 51 -1.08 15.26 0.29
C ILE A 51 0.22 15.26 -0.51
N LEU A 52 0.75 14.07 -0.83
CA LEU A 52 1.97 13.94 -1.63
C LEU A 52 1.83 14.47 -3.06
N SER A 53 0.60 14.50 -3.60
CA SER A 53 0.31 15.01 -4.94
C SER A 53 0.04 16.52 -4.95
N GLY A 54 -0.14 17.14 -3.77
CA GLY A 54 -0.53 18.54 -3.62
C GLY A 54 -2.04 18.78 -3.77
N ASP A 55 -2.87 17.73 -3.81
CA ASP A 55 -4.33 17.83 -3.96
C ASP A 55 -5.05 18.17 -2.65
N GLN A 56 -4.40 17.96 -1.50
CA GLN A 56 -4.91 18.30 -0.17
C GLN A 56 -3.81 18.93 0.69
N GLU A 57 -4.14 20.03 1.37
CA GLU A 57 -3.23 20.72 2.28
C GLU A 57 -3.45 20.34 3.76
N SER A 58 -4.59 19.70 4.09
CA SER A 58 -4.90 19.34 5.48
C SER A 58 -4.24 18.03 5.91
N PHE A 59 -3.48 18.11 7.00
CA PHE A 59 -2.87 16.98 7.69
C PHE A 59 -3.80 16.38 8.76
N GLU A 60 -4.97 16.98 9.04
CA GLU A 60 -5.89 16.60 10.11
C GLU A 60 -6.45 15.18 9.95
N GLY A 61 -6.22 14.30 10.93
CA GLY A 61 -6.58 12.87 10.87
C GLY A 61 -5.46 11.97 10.33
N LEU A 62 -4.23 12.49 10.22
CA LEU A 62 -3.04 11.62 10.18
C LEU A 62 -2.72 11.16 11.61
N PRO A 63 -2.09 9.99 11.79
CA PRO A 63 -1.55 9.57 13.08
C PRO A 63 -0.58 10.62 13.65
N GLU A 64 -0.64 10.89 14.96
CA GLU A 64 0.19 11.91 15.64
C GLU A 64 1.70 11.60 15.55
N ASP A 65 2.05 10.32 15.41
CA ASP A 65 3.41 9.82 15.25
C ASP A 65 3.96 9.96 13.83
N LEU A 66 3.13 10.39 12.86
CA LEU A 66 3.52 10.52 11.46
C LEU A 66 3.99 11.95 11.15
N THR A 67 5.29 12.13 10.94
CA THR A 67 5.82 13.44 10.55
C THR A 67 5.67 13.70 9.05
N LEU A 68 5.77 14.97 8.64
CA LEU A 68 5.76 15.33 7.21
C LEU A 68 6.88 14.66 6.40
N ASN A 69 8.04 14.48 7.02
CA ASN A 69 9.16 13.80 6.38
C ASN A 69 8.87 12.31 6.16
N ASP A 70 8.08 11.70 7.05
CA ASP A 70 7.73 10.29 6.94
C ASP A 70 6.76 10.01 5.78
N LEU A 71 5.91 10.98 5.44
CA LEU A 71 4.96 10.87 4.31
C LEU A 71 5.67 10.53 2.99
N VAL A 72 6.89 11.05 2.79
CA VAL A 72 7.67 10.81 1.56
C VAL A 72 7.94 9.32 1.36
N TYR A 73 8.08 8.54 2.43
CA TYR A 73 8.31 7.10 2.35
C TYR A 73 7.08 6.32 1.85
N PHE A 74 5.88 6.91 1.92
CA PHE A 74 4.65 6.28 1.42
C PHE A 74 4.47 6.41 -0.09
N LYS A 75 5.33 7.14 -0.80
CA LYS A 75 5.26 7.30 -2.27
C LYS A 75 5.14 5.97 -3.03
N TYR A 76 5.74 4.91 -2.49
CA TYR A 76 5.73 3.56 -3.06
C TYR A 76 5.12 2.53 -2.11
N ALA A 77 4.27 2.96 -1.16
CA ALA A 77 3.62 2.06 -0.23
C ALA A 77 2.74 1.04 -0.97
N PRO A 78 2.89 -0.27 -0.70
CA PRO A 78 2.04 -1.30 -1.30
C PRO A 78 0.65 -1.27 -0.65
N ILE A 79 -0.41 -1.26 -1.47
CA ILE A 79 -1.80 -1.31 -1.00
C ILE A 79 -2.54 -2.58 -1.41
N THR A 80 -1.87 -3.49 -2.13
CA THR A 80 -2.41 -4.77 -2.54
C THR A 80 -1.72 -5.90 -1.77
N SER A 81 -2.47 -6.95 -1.41
CA SER A 81 -1.89 -8.12 -0.73
C SER A 81 -0.80 -8.78 -1.58
N VAL A 82 -0.95 -8.78 -2.91
CA VAL A 82 0.03 -9.35 -3.85
C VAL A 82 1.39 -8.66 -3.75
N ASP A 83 1.41 -7.33 -3.64
CA ASP A 83 2.68 -6.58 -3.50
C ASP A 83 3.32 -6.85 -2.14
N VAL A 84 2.51 -6.97 -1.08
CA VAL A 84 2.97 -7.35 0.25
C VAL A 84 3.54 -8.79 0.25
N GLU A 85 2.82 -9.77 -0.31
CA GLU A 85 3.27 -11.16 -0.45
C GLU A 85 4.57 -11.27 -1.26
N ARG A 86 4.69 -10.52 -2.36
CA ARG A 86 5.92 -10.47 -3.16
C ARG A 86 7.09 -9.95 -2.31
N SER A 87 6.86 -8.95 -1.44
CA SER A 87 7.89 -8.46 -0.54
C SER A 87 8.36 -9.53 0.46
N PHE A 88 7.46 -10.35 1.00
CA PHE A 88 7.83 -11.50 1.85
C PHE A 88 8.69 -12.51 1.10
N SER A 89 8.43 -12.74 -0.19
CA SER A 89 9.27 -13.59 -1.02
C SER A 89 10.67 -13.02 -1.22
N ILE A 90 10.79 -11.71 -1.49
CA ILE A 90 12.09 -11.02 -1.62
C ILE A 90 12.87 -11.13 -0.31
N TYR A 91 12.19 -10.90 0.81
CA TYR A 91 12.80 -10.97 2.14
C TYR A 91 12.82 -12.37 2.73
N LYS A 92 12.51 -13.42 1.95
CA LYS A 92 12.40 -14.78 2.46
C LYS A 92 13.65 -15.20 3.21
N ASN A 93 14.85 -14.97 2.67
CA ASN A 93 16.10 -15.34 3.34
C ASN A 93 16.35 -14.59 4.67
N MET A 94 15.78 -13.39 4.81
CA MET A 94 15.86 -12.60 6.05
C MET A 94 14.79 -13.00 7.06
N LEU A 95 13.58 -13.31 6.60
CA LEU A 95 12.40 -13.60 7.42
C LEU A 95 12.23 -15.10 7.73
N THR A 96 12.89 -15.99 6.97
CA THR A 96 12.94 -17.42 7.29
C THR A 96 13.64 -17.62 8.61
N ASN A 97 13.20 -18.65 9.34
CA ASN A 97 13.68 -18.99 10.67
C ASN A 97 15.14 -19.45 10.61
N ASN A 98 16.07 -18.50 10.54
CA ASN A 98 17.50 -18.75 10.58
C ASN A 98 18.00 -18.24 11.93
N ARG A 99 18.54 -19.14 12.75
CA ARG A 99 18.82 -18.98 14.20
C ARG A 99 19.90 -17.94 14.55
N ARG A 100 20.19 -17.00 13.65
CA ARG A 100 21.15 -15.92 13.86
C ARG A 100 20.39 -14.64 14.15
N THR A 101 20.41 -14.22 15.40
CA THR A 101 19.88 -12.93 15.82
C THR A 101 20.61 -11.82 15.06
N PHE A 102 19.94 -11.16 14.13
CA PHE A 102 20.49 -10.00 13.47
C PHE A 102 20.44 -8.81 14.43
N LYS A 103 21.57 -8.09 14.57
CA LYS A 103 21.53 -6.72 15.08
C LYS A 103 20.79 -5.84 14.08
N PHE A 104 20.17 -4.76 14.56
CA PHE A 104 19.39 -3.84 13.72
C PHE A 104 20.18 -3.32 12.49
N ASP A 105 21.46 -3.00 12.68
CA ASP A 105 22.36 -2.60 11.58
C ASP A 105 22.52 -3.68 10.51
N ASN A 106 22.52 -4.96 10.90
CA ASN A 106 22.65 -6.06 9.96
C ASN A 106 21.34 -6.29 9.19
N ILE A 107 20.18 -6.09 9.83
CA ILE A 107 18.88 -6.10 9.16
C ILE A 107 18.84 -5.01 8.08
N ARG A 108 19.26 -3.78 8.41
CA ARG A 108 19.34 -2.68 7.44
C ARG A 108 20.22 -3.03 6.24
N LYS A 109 21.41 -3.60 6.47
CA LYS A 109 22.31 -4.04 5.40
C LYS A 109 21.69 -5.12 4.52
N CYS A 110 21.08 -6.15 5.13
CA CYS A 110 20.38 -7.21 4.40
C CYS A 110 19.23 -6.65 3.56
N LEU A 111 18.43 -5.73 4.10
CA LEU A 111 17.33 -5.09 3.39
C LEU A 111 17.85 -4.33 2.15
N ILE A 112 18.93 -3.57 2.29
CA ILE A 112 19.57 -2.85 1.17
C ILE A 112 20.04 -3.82 0.08
N VAL A 113 20.73 -4.91 0.46
CA VAL A 113 21.22 -5.91 -0.52
C VAL A 113 20.05 -6.57 -1.25
N GLN A 114 19.02 -7.03 -0.53
CA GLN A 114 17.85 -7.69 -1.12
C GLN A 114 17.01 -6.74 -1.99
N SER A 115 16.94 -5.45 -1.63
CA SER A 115 16.16 -4.45 -2.39
C SER A 115 16.87 -4.00 -3.66
N ASN A 116 18.20 -4.13 -3.73
CA ASN A 116 19.00 -3.86 -4.93
C ASN A 116 19.28 -5.10 -5.78
N PHE A 117 18.94 -6.29 -5.28
CA PHE A 117 18.98 -7.51 -6.06
C PHE A 117 17.82 -7.48 -7.06
N THR A 118 18.05 -6.86 -8.20
CA THR A 118 17.27 -7.14 -9.40
C THR A 118 17.73 -8.49 -9.90
N ASP A 119 16.92 -9.53 -9.70
CA ASP A 119 17.01 -10.71 -10.55
C ASP A 119 16.91 -10.19 -11.99
N LYS A 120 18.05 -10.16 -12.70
CA LYS A 120 18.04 -10.09 -14.16
C LYS A 120 17.37 -11.38 -14.62
N GLN A 121 16.06 -11.35 -14.78
CA GLN A 121 15.37 -12.29 -15.67
C GLN A 121 15.51 -11.79 -17.10
#